data_AF-A0A1S2QYP5-F1
#
_entry.id   AF-A0A1S2QYP5-F1
#
_cell.length_a   1.000
_cell.length_b   1.000
_cell.length_c   1.000
_cell.angle_alpha   90.00
_cell.angle_beta   90.00
_cell.angle_gamma   90.00
#
_symmetry.space_group_name_H-M   'P 1'
#
loop_
_entity.id
_entity.type
_entity.pdbx_description
1 polymer ?
#
loop_
_entity_poly.entity_id
_entity_poly.type
_entity_poly.pdbx_seq_one_letter_code
_entity_poly.pdbx_strand_id
1 'polypeptide(L)'
;MVFGGNNNNTHYKKVDLKDEYEYVPFIDYLLTALKMTLEDYQNYWQEVKDFRDKFSAHREIMFNEPVPNFEVAYKVVLFYVAWLEKYLVLPSLELMLNEYREELNEMIENFH
;
A
#
# COMPACT_ATOMS: atom_id res chain seq x y z
N MET A 1 -5.58 0.29 -4.16
CA MET A 1 -4.71 -0.40 -3.18
C MET A 1 -3.26 -0.07 -3.52
N VAL A 2 -2.43 0.21 -2.52
CA VAL A 2 -1.01 0.63 -2.67
C VAL A 2 -0.22 -0.33 -3.57
N PHE A 3 -0.51 -1.63 -3.48
CA PHE A 3 0.13 -2.72 -4.24
C PHE A 3 -0.78 -3.41 -5.26
N GLY A 4 -1.90 -2.78 -5.64
CA GLY A 4 -2.81 -3.34 -6.63
C GLY A 4 -2.31 -3.13 -8.07
N GLY A 5 -3.16 -3.37 -9.08
CA GLY A 5 -2.76 -3.09 -10.47
C GLY A 5 -2.45 -1.61 -10.69
N ASN A 6 -1.62 -1.29 -11.69
CA ASN A 6 -1.27 0.09 -12.08
C ASN A 6 -2.50 0.99 -12.33
N ASN A 7 -3.66 0.39 -12.60
CA ASN A 7 -4.91 1.10 -12.82
C ASN A 7 -5.48 1.71 -11.52
N ASN A 8 -4.99 1.32 -10.33
CA ASN A 8 -5.40 1.92 -9.06
C ASN A 8 -4.78 3.30 -8.87
N ASN A 9 -5.57 4.30 -8.45
CA ASN A 9 -5.09 5.66 -8.22
C ASN A 9 -4.21 5.79 -6.97
N THR A 10 -4.36 4.88 -6.00
CA THR A 10 -3.53 4.83 -4.79
C THR A 10 -2.25 4.01 -4.94
N HIS A 11 -1.85 3.66 -6.16
CA HIS A 11 -0.68 2.82 -6.42
C HIS A 11 0.63 3.58 -6.12
N TYR A 12 1.61 2.93 -5.48
CA TYR A 12 2.85 3.60 -5.05
C TYR A 12 3.60 4.31 -6.20
N LYS A 13 3.54 3.77 -7.42
CA LYS A 13 4.16 4.39 -8.62
C LYS A 13 3.50 5.69 -9.09
N LYS A 14 2.31 6.01 -8.60
CA LYS A 14 1.57 7.25 -8.94
C LYS A 14 1.79 8.36 -7.92
N VAL A 15 2.56 8.10 -6.87
CA VAL A 15 2.94 9.15 -5.92
C VAL A 15 4.03 9.99 -6.58
N ASP A 16 3.59 11.11 -7.15
CA ASP A 16 4.44 12.08 -7.82
C ASP A 16 5.05 13.02 -6.78
N LEU A 17 6.31 12.78 -6.42
CA LEU A 17 7.06 13.67 -5.56
C LEU A 17 7.68 14.74 -6.46
N LYS A 18 7.23 15.99 -6.28
CA LYS A 18 7.70 17.15 -7.04
C LYS A 18 9.24 17.22 -7.05
N ASP A 19 9.81 17.68 -8.17
CA ASP A 19 11.25 17.81 -8.46
C ASP A 19 12.08 18.59 -7.42
N GLU A 20 11.44 19.20 -6.40
CA GLU A 20 12.09 19.97 -5.34
C GLU A 20 12.75 19.11 -4.24
N TYR A 21 12.54 17.79 -4.23
CA TYR A 21 13.13 16.88 -3.25
C TYR A 21 14.07 15.86 -3.90
N GLU A 22 15.31 15.74 -3.39
CA GLU A 22 16.12 14.53 -3.57
C GLU A 22 15.42 13.36 -2.83
N TYR A 23 14.47 12.72 -3.51
CA TYR A 23 13.73 11.60 -2.94
C TYR A 23 14.37 10.27 -3.34
N VAL A 24 14.36 9.32 -2.39
CA VAL A 24 14.69 7.93 -2.67
C VAL A 24 13.40 7.25 -3.13
N PRO A 25 13.35 6.60 -4.31
CA PRO A 25 12.17 5.86 -4.74
C PRO A 25 11.70 4.89 -3.65
N PHE A 26 10.39 4.81 -3.42
CA PHE A 26 9.84 3.97 -2.35
C PHE A 26 10.32 2.52 -2.44
N ILE A 27 10.45 1.98 -3.66
CA ILE A 27 10.92 0.62 -3.85
C ILE A 27 12.35 0.42 -3.35
N ASP A 28 13.25 1.38 -3.57
CA ASP A 28 14.65 1.29 -3.12
C ASP A 28 14.76 1.42 -1.60
N TYR A 29 13.97 2.34 -1.03
CA TYR A 29 13.83 2.47 0.44
C TYR A 29 13.33 1.17 1.07
N LEU A 30 12.27 0.58 0.49
CA LEU A 30 11.62 -0.62 0.99
C LEU A 30 12.56 -1.84 0.93
N LEU A 31 13.22 -2.06 -0.21
CA LEU A 31 14.15 -3.18 -0.39
C LEU A 31 15.32 -3.10 0.60
N THR A 32 15.84 -1.89 0.81
CA THR A 32 16.89 -1.63 1.79
C THR A 32 16.41 -1.93 3.22
N ALA A 33 15.20 -1.48 3.59
CA ALA A 33 14.63 -1.68 4.91
C ALA A 33 14.32 -3.16 5.21
N LEU A 34 13.86 -3.91 4.20
CA LEU A 34 13.56 -5.34 4.32
C LEU A 34 14.80 -6.23 4.17
N LYS A 35 15.94 -5.68 3.74
CA LYS A 35 17.14 -6.44 3.35
C LYS A 35 16.82 -7.51 2.30
N MET A 36 16.02 -7.13 1.31
CA MET A 36 15.57 -8.00 0.22
C MET A 36 16.09 -7.49 -1.12
N THR A 37 16.30 -8.39 -2.07
CA THR A 37 16.43 -8.01 -3.47
C THR A 37 15.07 -7.72 -4.08
N LEU A 38 15.04 -7.07 -5.24
CA LEU A 38 13.80 -6.87 -5.99
C LEU A 38 13.13 -8.20 -6.36
N GLU A 39 13.92 -9.21 -6.69
CA GLU A 39 13.45 -10.56 -7.03
C GLU A 39 12.78 -11.23 -5.82
N ASP A 40 13.39 -11.18 -4.64
CA ASP A 40 12.79 -11.71 -3.40
C ASP A 40 11.41 -11.08 -3.14
N TYR A 41 11.33 -9.75 -3.27
CA TYR A 41 10.09 -9.03 -3.05
C TYR A 41 9.02 -9.35 -4.11
N GLN A 42 9.41 -9.52 -5.37
CA GLN A 42 8.49 -9.91 -6.44
C GLN A 42 7.92 -11.32 -6.21
N ASN A 43 8.76 -12.26 -5.78
CA ASN A 43 8.34 -13.62 -5.44
C ASN A 43 7.36 -13.60 -4.26
N TYR A 44 7.67 -12.87 -3.20
CA TYR A 44 6.76 -12.68 -2.07
C TYR A 44 5.43 -12.03 -2.47
N TRP A 45 5.47 -10.95 -3.25
CA TRP A 45 4.26 -10.26 -3.71
C TRP A 45 3.37 -11.19 -4.55
N GLN A 46 3.99 -12.02 -5.39
CA GLN A 46 3.27 -13.00 -6.21
C GLN A 46 2.60 -14.06 -5.32
N GLU A 47 3.28 -14.57 -4.29
CA GLU A 47 2.72 -15.50 -3.31
C GLU A 47 1.48 -14.92 -2.60
N VAL A 48 1.58 -13.68 -2.08
CA VAL A 48 0.47 -13.00 -1.41
C VAL A 48 -0.70 -12.72 -2.35
N LYS A 49 -0.39 -12.35 -3.60
CA LYS A 49 -1.40 -12.09 -4.62
C LYS A 49 -2.14 -13.36 -5.00
N ASP A 50 -1.43 -14.47 -5.24
CA ASP A 50 -2.03 -15.75 -5.58
C ASP A 50 -2.88 -16.30 -4.44
N PHE A 51 -2.40 -16.16 -3.20
CA PHE A 51 -3.20 -16.48 -2.02
C PHE A 51 -4.49 -15.65 -1.98
N ARG A 52 -4.41 -14.31 -2.10
CA ARG A 52 -5.61 -13.45 -2.12
C ARG A 52 -6.58 -13.86 -3.23
N ASP A 53 -6.07 -14.06 -4.44
CA ASP A 53 -6.90 -14.33 -5.61
C ASP A 53 -7.60 -15.69 -5.47
N LYS A 54 -6.89 -16.74 -5.10
CA LYS A 54 -7.44 -18.10 -5.02
C LYS A 54 -8.25 -18.35 -3.75
N PHE A 55 -7.73 -17.93 -2.59
CA PHE A 55 -8.35 -18.19 -1.29
C PHE A 55 -9.47 -17.21 -0.98
N SER A 56 -9.25 -15.91 -1.18
CA SER A 56 -10.21 -14.87 -0.75
C SER A 56 -11.19 -14.45 -1.85
N ALA A 57 -10.72 -14.25 -3.08
CA ALA A 57 -11.54 -13.71 -4.16
C ALA A 57 -12.31 -14.81 -4.92
N HIS A 58 -11.63 -15.88 -5.34
CA HIS A 58 -12.23 -16.99 -6.06
C HIS A 58 -12.79 -18.09 -5.13
N ARG A 59 -12.42 -18.08 -3.84
CA ARG A 59 -12.84 -19.07 -2.82
C ARG A 59 -12.77 -20.49 -3.36
N GLU A 60 -11.61 -20.85 -3.94
CA GLU A 60 -11.42 -22.17 -4.51
C GLU A 60 -11.73 -23.25 -3.47
N ILE A 61 -12.63 -24.17 -3.82
CA ILE A 61 -13.24 -25.14 -2.90
C ILE A 61 -12.19 -26.08 -2.26
N MET A 62 -11.02 -26.23 -2.88
CA MET A 62 -9.90 -27.06 -2.39
C MET A 62 -8.55 -26.31 -2.38
N PHE A 63 -8.54 -25.03 -2.01
CA PHE A 63 -7.27 -24.32 -1.80
C PHE A 63 -6.50 -24.95 -0.63
N ASN A 64 -5.33 -25.52 -0.91
CA ASN A 64 -4.51 -26.28 0.06
C ASN A 64 -3.05 -25.79 0.15
N GLU A 65 -2.77 -24.59 -0.38
CA GLU A 65 -1.46 -23.96 -0.27
C GLU A 65 -1.30 -23.29 1.10
N PRO A 66 -0.06 -23.17 1.62
CA PRO A 66 0.19 -22.50 2.89
C PRO A 66 -0.22 -21.03 2.83
N VAL A 67 -0.66 -20.49 3.98
CA VAL A 67 -0.91 -19.06 4.14
C VAL A 67 0.44 -18.33 4.11
N PRO A 68 0.63 -17.32 3.24
CA PRO A 68 1.88 -16.57 3.17
C PRO A 68 2.16 -15.82 4.46
N ASN A 69 3.44 -15.59 4.76
CA ASN A 69 3.84 -14.80 5.93
C ASN A 69 3.49 -13.32 5.75
N PHE A 70 2.45 -12.85 6.43
CA PHE A 70 2.00 -11.46 6.34
C PHE A 70 2.88 -10.44 7.08
N GLU A 71 3.91 -10.85 7.82
CA GLU A 71 4.82 -9.93 8.50
C GLU A 71 5.49 -8.96 7.50
N VAL A 72 5.86 -9.46 6.32
CA VAL A 72 6.46 -8.64 5.26
C VAL A 72 5.42 -7.65 4.73
N ALA A 73 4.18 -8.06 4.45
CA ALA A 73 3.12 -7.16 4.00
C ALA A 73 2.82 -6.06 5.04
N TYR A 74 2.81 -6.43 6.32
CA TYR A 74 2.62 -5.48 7.41
C TYR A 74 3.77 -4.45 7.45
N LYS A 75 5.04 -4.90 7.41
CA LYS A 75 6.21 -4.02 7.37
C LYS A 75 6.19 -3.09 6.15
N VAL A 76 5.82 -3.62 5.00
CA VAL A 76 5.69 -2.85 3.76
C VAL A 76 4.72 -1.67 3.91
N VAL A 77 3.57 -1.88 4.58
CA VAL A 77 2.60 -0.80 4.86
C VAL A 77 3.21 0.24 5.80
N LEU A 78 3.86 -0.18 6.88
CA LEU A 78 4.52 0.74 7.81
C LEU A 78 5.60 1.58 7.13
N PHE A 79 6.43 0.95 6.31
CA PHE A 79 7.48 1.63 5.55
C PHE A 79 6.91 2.58 4.50
N TYR A 80 5.77 2.25 3.88
CA TYR A 80 5.11 3.16 2.97
C TYR A 80 4.62 4.42 3.68
N VAL A 81 3.99 4.28 4.85
CA VAL A 81 3.56 5.43 5.67
C VAL A 81 4.76 6.28 6.09
N ALA A 82 5.82 5.66 6.63
CA ALA A 82 7.02 6.38 7.04
C ALA A 82 7.72 7.10 5.86
N TRP A 83 7.72 6.48 4.68
CA TRP A 83 8.26 7.08 3.46
C TRP A 83 7.41 8.29 3.02
N LEU A 84 6.08 8.17 3.06
CA LEU A 84 5.17 9.28 2.76
C LEU A 84 5.35 10.43 3.76
N GLU A 85 5.40 10.16 5.07
CA GLU A 85 5.62 11.19 6.10
C GLU A 85 6.96 11.93 5.93
N LYS A 86 7.97 11.23 5.41
CA LYS A 86 9.30 11.81 5.18
C LYS A 86 9.36 12.71 3.95
N TYR A 87 8.67 12.35 2.86
CA TYR A 87 8.86 12.98 1.54
C TYR A 87 7.64 13.71 1.00
N LEU A 88 6.43 13.34 1.41
CA LEU A 88 5.29 14.21 1.25
C LEU A 88 5.13 15.03 2.52
N VAL A 89 5.10 16.35 2.34
CA VAL A 89 4.30 17.20 3.21
C VAL A 89 2.83 16.88 2.90
N LEU A 90 2.38 15.70 3.31
CA LEU A 90 0.95 15.45 3.43
C LEU A 90 0.46 16.45 4.48
N PRO A 91 -0.63 17.18 4.21
CA PRO A 91 -1.36 17.79 5.31
C PRO A 91 -1.57 16.69 6.35
N SER A 92 -1.35 16.97 7.63
CA SER A 92 -1.54 15.95 8.66
C SER A 92 -2.91 15.29 8.47
N LEU A 93 -3.06 14.02 8.85
CA LEU A 93 -4.35 13.33 8.73
C LEU A 93 -5.50 14.19 9.28
N GLU A 94 -5.22 14.94 10.35
CA GLU A 94 -6.10 15.93 10.97
C GLU A 94 -6.45 17.13 10.07
N LEU A 95 -5.50 17.64 9.29
CA LEU A 95 -5.72 18.70 8.30
C LEU A 95 -6.57 18.20 7.14
N MET A 96 -6.29 17.00 6.61
CA MET A 96 -7.13 16.39 5.56
C MET A 96 -8.55 16.07 6.07
N LEU A 97 -8.68 15.56 7.29
CA LEU A 97 -9.99 15.31 7.92
C LEU A 97 -10.79 16.61 8.14
N ASN A 98 -10.12 17.73 8.39
CA ASN A 98 -10.77 19.03 8.46
C ASN A 98 -11.16 19.57 7.09
N GLU A 99 -10.31 19.39 6.08
CA GLU A 99 -10.56 19.85 4.71
C GLU A 99 -11.72 19.09 4.05
N TYR A 100 -11.82 17.78 4.27
CA TYR A 100 -12.89 16.92 3.73
C TYR A 100 -14.03 16.64 4.73
N ARG A 101 -14.10 17.42 5.82
CA ARG A 101 -15.03 17.15 6.93
C ARG A 101 -16.49 17.15 6.49
N GLU A 102 -16.89 18.11 5.66
CA GLU A 102 -18.29 18.22 5.22
C GLU A 102 -18.68 17.09 4.27
N GLU A 103 -17.84 16.74 3.30
CA GLU A 103 -18.09 15.61 2.39
C GLU A 103 -18.12 14.26 3.14
N LEU A 104 -17.24 14.07 4.12
CA LEU A 104 -17.23 12.86 4.95
C LEU A 104 -18.47 12.79 5.85
N ASN A 105 -18.91 13.90 6.42
CA ASN A 105 -20.13 13.96 7.22
C ASN A 105 -21.38 13.69 6.37
N GLU A 106 -21.48 14.26 5.16
CA GLU A 106 -22.57 13.94 4.23
C GLU A 106 -22.58 12.46 3.86
N MET A 107 -21.42 11.85 3.62
CA MET A 107 -21.35 10.41 3.36
C MET A 107 -21.81 9.59 4.57
N ILE A 108 -21.39 9.96 5.79
CA ILE A 108 -21.77 9.24 7.01
C ILE A 108 -23.26 9.37 7.31
N GLU A 109 -23.84 10.56 7.11
CA GLU A 109 -25.27 10.81 7.32
C GLU A 109 -26.15 10.11 6.29
N ASN A 110 -25.68 9.97 5.04
CA ASN A 110 -26.39 9.24 3.99
C ASN A 110 -26.21 7.70 4.05
N PHE A 111 -25.43 7.20 5.00
CA PHE A 111 -25.24 5.76 5.26
C PHE A 111 -26.20 5.19 6.32
N HIS A 112 -27.11 6.01 6.86
CA HIS A 112 -28.21 5.64 7.75
C HIS A 112 -29.55 5.61 7.01
#